data_AF-A0A6B3EXT6-F1
#
_entry.id   AF-A0A6B3EXT6-F1
#
_cell.length_a   1.000
_cell.length_b   1.000
_cell.length_c   1.000
_cell.angle_alpha   90.00
_cell.angle_beta   90.00
_cell.angle_gamma   90.00
#
_symmetry.space_group_name_H-M   'P 1'
#
loop_
_entity.id
_entity.type
_entity.pdbx_description
1 polymer ?
#
loop_
_entity_poly.entity_id
_entity_poly.type
_entity_poly.pdbx_seq_one_letter_code
_entity_poly.pdbx_strand_id
1 'polypeptide(L)' 'TQNGNPDRNFEAVALRMVWPEWLAELERTRYDNPLFCGITFEDFTAGYDTNSAVLFPETIAVREAPERFTWGGIFCDRE' A
#
# COMPACT_ATOMS: atom_id res chain seq x y z
N THR A 1 9.22 -12.66 14.75
CA THR A 1 9.72 -11.59 15.67
C THR A 1 8.61 -11.29 16.68
N GLN A 2 8.79 -10.35 17.63
CA GLN A 2 7.79 -10.08 18.68
C GLN A 2 6.36 -9.85 18.15
N ASN A 3 6.19 -9.45 16.88
CA ASN A 3 4.90 -9.22 16.22
C ASN A 3 4.77 -9.91 14.83
N GLY A 4 5.54 -10.96 14.54
CA GLY A 4 5.59 -11.50 13.15
C GLY A 4 5.74 -13.01 13.07
N ASN A 5 5.03 -13.60 12.11
CA ASN A 5 5.13 -15.01 11.75
C ASN A 5 6.59 -15.37 11.43
N PRO A 6 7.21 -16.36 12.12
CA PRO A 6 8.59 -16.78 11.83
C PRO A 6 8.72 -17.54 10.50
N ASP A 7 7.60 -18.01 9.95
CA ASP A 7 7.58 -18.75 8.70
C ASP A 7 7.84 -17.84 7.51
N ARG A 8 8.51 -18.41 6.51
CA ARG A 8 8.70 -17.76 5.23
C ARG A 8 7.46 -17.97 4.37
N ASN A 9 6.54 -17.01 4.40
CA ASN A 9 5.33 -17.01 3.59
C ASN A 9 5.56 -16.26 2.27
N PHE A 10 4.85 -16.67 1.23
CA PHE A 10 4.76 -15.90 -0.01
C PHE A 10 3.32 -15.41 -0.15
N GLU A 11 3.11 -14.14 0.12
CA GLU A 11 1.80 -13.48 0.06
C GLU A 11 1.84 -12.37 -0.99
N ALA A 12 0.70 -12.09 -1.61
CA ALA A 12 0.55 -11.04 -2.61
C ALA A 12 -0.80 -10.34 -2.48
N VAL A 13 -0.80 -9.05 -2.76
CA VAL A 13 -2.01 -8.23 -2.93
C VAL A 13 -1.87 -7.48 -4.24
N ALA A 14 -2.92 -7.54 -5.06
CA ALA A 14 -3.03 -6.83 -6.32
C ALA A 14 -3.87 -5.57 -6.11
N LEU A 15 -3.30 -4.42 -6.48
CA LEU A 15 -3.92 -3.11 -6.32
C LEU A 15 -3.95 -2.39 -7.66
N ARG A 16 -5.05 -1.68 -7.92
CA ARG A 16 -5.14 -0.70 -9.01
C ARG A 16 -5.16 0.71 -8.42
N MET A 17 -4.22 1.55 -8.84
CA MET A 17 -4.26 2.96 -8.50
C MET A 17 -5.39 3.65 -9.27
N VAL A 18 -6.25 4.38 -8.56
CA VAL A 18 -7.34 5.18 -9.14
C VAL A 18 -6.95 6.64 -9.01
N TRP A 19 -6.33 7.17 -10.07
CA TRP A 19 -5.79 8.54 -10.08
C TRP A 19 -6.17 9.31 -11.35
N PRO A 20 -7.48 9.64 -11.54
CA PRO A 20 -7.92 10.42 -12.68
C PRO A 20 -7.43 11.87 -12.61
N GLU A 21 -7.33 12.53 -13.76
CA GLU A 21 -6.79 13.91 -13.86
C GLU A 21 -7.50 14.91 -12.94
N TRP A 22 -8.82 14.82 -12.82
CA TRP A 22 -9.58 15.71 -11.93
C TRP A 22 -9.19 15.53 -10.45
N LEU A 23 -8.81 14.32 -10.03
CA LEU A 23 -8.35 14.05 -8.66
C LEU A 23 -6.94 14.57 -8.46
N ALA A 24 -6.07 14.41 -9.46
CA ALA A 24 -4.72 14.98 -9.43
C ALA A 24 -4.77 16.51 -9.28
N GLU A 25 -5.66 17.19 -10.00
CA GLU A 25 -5.84 18.63 -9.88
C GLU A 25 -6.43 19.04 -8.53
N LEU A 26 -7.38 18.27 -8.01
CA LEU A 26 -7.96 18.50 -6.68
C LEU A 26 -6.89 18.38 -5.58
N GLU A 27 -6.14 17.28 -5.55
CA GLU A 27 -5.05 17.06 -4.58
C GLU A 27 -3.98 18.15 -4.69
N ARG A 28 -3.62 18.58 -5.91
CA ARG A 28 -2.60 19.63 -6.12
C ARG A 28 -3.02 21.02 -5.64
N THR A 29 -4.33 21.30 -5.58
CA THR A 29 -4.83 22.68 -5.38
C THR A 29 -5.64 22.89 -4.10
N ARG A 30 -6.19 21.82 -3.51
CA ARG A 30 -7.09 21.88 -2.36
C ARG A 30 -6.59 21.14 -1.12
N TYR A 31 -5.64 20.22 -1.25
CA TYR A 31 -5.13 19.42 -0.14
C TYR A 31 -3.61 19.52 -0.05
N ASP A 32 -3.09 19.73 1.16
CA ASP A 32 -1.65 19.91 1.38
C ASP A 32 -0.91 18.59 1.68
N ASN A 33 -1.63 17.46 1.73
CA ASN A 33 -1.07 16.17 2.13
C ASN A 33 -0.86 15.23 0.92
N PRO A 34 0.34 15.21 0.29
CA PRO A 34 0.61 14.39 -0.88
C PRO A 34 0.76 12.89 -0.56
N LEU A 35 0.54 12.46 0.69
CA LEU A 35 0.79 11.09 1.15
C LEU A 35 -0.42 10.16 0.98
N PHE A 36 -1.53 10.65 0.45
CA PHE A 36 -2.72 9.82 0.22
C PHE A 36 -2.84 9.42 -1.25
N CYS A 37 -2.88 8.11 -1.51
CA CYS A 37 -3.09 7.55 -2.84
C CYS A 37 -4.39 6.74 -2.88
N GLY A 38 -5.30 7.09 -3.79
CA GLY A 38 -6.52 6.32 -4.03
C GLY A 38 -6.19 5.01 -4.76
N ILE A 39 -6.62 3.88 -4.19
CA ILE A 39 -6.41 2.54 -4.74
C ILE A 39 -7.69 1.70 -4.65
N THR A 40 -7.77 0.66 -5.47
CA THR A 40 -8.77 -0.41 -5.40
C THR A 40 -8.05 -1.74 -5.23
N PHE A 41 -8.55 -2.62 -4.35
CA PHE A 41 -8.08 -4.00 -4.24
C PHE A 41 -8.68 -4.83 -5.38
N GLU A 42 -7.84 -5.51 -6.13
CA GLU A 42 -8.25 -6.33 -7.28
C GLU A 42 -8.21 -7.83 -6.95
N ASP A 43 -7.22 -8.28 -6.17
CA ASP A 43 -7.09 -9.67 -5.73
C ASP A 43 -6.08 -9.80 -4.58
N PHE A 44 -6.11 -10.89 -3.81
CA PHE A 44 -5.20 -11.12 -2.71
C PHE A 44 -5.04 -12.60 -2.32
N THR A 45 -3.88 -12.94 -1.75
CA THR A 45 -3.67 -14.21 -1.05
C THR A 45 -4.22 -14.15 0.37
N ALA A 46 -4.46 -15.31 0.99
CA ALA A 46 -5.14 -15.41 2.30
C ALA A 46 -4.48 -14.60 3.44
N GLY A 47 -3.18 -14.31 3.37
CA GLY A 47 -2.51 -13.45 4.35
C GLY A 47 -2.97 -11.99 4.32
N TYR A 48 -3.66 -11.57 3.27
CA TYR A 48 -4.26 -10.24 3.10
C TYR A 48 -5.79 -10.26 3.19
N ASP A 49 -6.40 -11.37 3.60
CA ASP A 49 -7.84 -11.45 3.94
C ASP A 49 -8.10 -10.77 5.32
N THR A 50 -7.95 -9.45 5.33
CA THR A 50 -8.01 -8.59 6.52
C THR A 50 -8.51 -7.19 6.13
N ASN A 51 -9.13 -6.49 7.07
CA ASN A 51 -9.63 -5.12 6.85
C ASN A 51 -8.51 -4.09 6.66
N SER A 52 -7.27 -4.43 7.04
CA SER A 52 -6.11 -3.54 6.88
C SER A 52 -4.80 -4.30 6.83
N ALA A 53 -3.82 -3.72 6.16
CA ALA A 53 -2.46 -4.22 6.07
C ALA A 53 -1.45 -3.06 6.12
N VAL A 54 -0.30 -3.32 6.74
CA VAL A 54 0.83 -2.39 6.78
C VAL A 54 2.02 -3.04 6.10
N LEU A 55 2.60 -2.35 5.12
CA LEU A 55 3.84 -2.73 4.47
C LEU A 55 4.98 -1.92 5.06
N PHE A 56 5.87 -2.62 5.77
CA PHE A 56 7.16 -2.09 6.16
C PHE A 56 8.16 -2.34 5.02
N PRO A 57 8.98 -1.35 4.63
CA PRO A 57 10.01 -1.56 3.61
C PRO A 57 10.92 -2.77 3.86
N GLU A 58 11.16 -3.11 5.13
CA GLU A 58 11.99 -4.25 5.55
C GLU A 58 11.30 -5.61 5.36
N THR A 59 9.99 -5.63 5.09
CA THR A 59 9.18 -6.86 4.98
C THR A 59 8.67 -7.13 3.56
N ILE A 60 9.00 -6.29 2.59
CA ILE A 60 8.54 -6.42 1.20
C ILE A 60 9.69 -6.52 0.22
N ALA A 61 9.44 -7.15 -0.92
CA ALA A 61 10.32 -7.08 -2.09
C ALA A 61 9.62 -6.24 -3.17
N VAL A 62 10.36 -5.33 -3.79
CA VAL A 62 9.88 -4.49 -4.89
C VAL A 62 10.70 -4.75 -6.15
N ARG A 63 10.09 -4.56 -7.32
CA ARG A 63 10.77 -4.75 -8.62
C ARG A 63 12.00 -3.85 -8.76
N GLU A 64 11.88 -2.61 -8.31
CA GLU A 64 12.95 -1.61 -8.32
C GLU A 64 12.94 -0.91 -6.96
N ALA A 65 13.96 -1.19 -6.15
CA ALA A 65 14.09 -0.55 -4.85
C ALA A 65 14.62 0.87 -5.02
N PRO A 66 14.03 1.88 -4.35
CA PRO A 66 14.61 3.21 -4.32
C PRO A 66 15.93 3.20 -3.54
N GLU A 67 16.81 4.17 -3.80
CA GLU A 67 18.05 4.36 -3.02
C GLU A 67 17.76 4.50 -1.51
N ARG A 68 16.62 5.11 -1.18
CA ARG A 68 16.09 5.19 0.17
C ARG A 68 14.57 5.14 0.16
N PHE A 69 13.98 4.28 0.98
CA PHE A 69 12.54 4.32 1.25
C PHE A 69 12.20 5.55 2.09
N THR A 70 11.27 6.36 1.60
CA THR A 70 10.72 7.53 2.30
C THR A 70 9.24 7.35 2.67
N TRP A 71 8.71 6.15 2.42
CA TRP A 71 7.30 5.80 2.60
C TRP A 71 7.16 4.41 3.21
N GLY A 72 6.04 4.21 3.92
CA GLY A 72 5.48 2.90 4.25
C GLY A 72 4.06 2.83 3.66
N GLY A 73 3.57 1.63 3.41
CA GLY A 73 2.22 1.43 2.87
C GLY A 73 1.25 1.11 3.99
N ILE A 74 0.15 1.86 4.10
CA ILE A 74 -0.99 1.45 4.94
C ILE A 74 -2.18 1.32 4.02
N PHE A 75 -2.76 0.12 3.98
CA PHE A 75 -4.00 -0.15 3.29
C PHE A 75 -5.07 -0.43 4.32
N CYS A 76 -6.23 0.19 4.15
CA CYS A 76 -7.37 0.00 5.03
C CYS A 76 -8.60 0.07 4.15
N ASP A 77 -9.50 -0.90 4.32
CA ASP A 77 -10.84 -0.75 3.82
C ASP A 77 -11.50 0.45 4.51
N ARG A 78 -12.25 1.25 3.76
CA ARG A 78 -12.99 2.41 4.28
C ARG A 78 -14.50 2.15 4.38
N GLU A 79 -14.96 0.93 4.11
CA GLU A 79 -16.35 0.49 4.33
C GLU A 79 -16.59 -0.11 5.72
#